data_AF-A0AAD4V2L9-F1
#
_entry.id   AF-A0AAD4V2L9-F1
#
_cell.length_a   1.000
_cell.length_b   1.000
_cell.length_c   1.000
_cell.angle_alpha   90.00
_cell.angle_beta   90.00
_cell.angle_gamma   90.00
#
_symmetry.space_group_name_H-M   'P 1'
#
loop_
_entity.id
_entity.type
_entity.pdbx_description
1 polymer ?
#
loop_
_entity_poly.entity_id
_entity_poly.type
_entity_poly.pdbx_seq_one_letter_code
_entity_poly.pdbx_strand_id
1 'polypeptide(L)'
;MLRFLKAAQSEPKLEHLAFYLIELCLVEYEASRFKPSLLCAAALYVARCTLQITAAWTPLLCKHARYDVSQIRDCAEMILKVQKVARVGRLKVTYEKYMRPDLSGVAAIKPLERLPL
;
A
#
# COMPACT_ATOMS: atom_id res chain seq x y z
N MET A 1 -9.19 -5.55 -2.58
CA MET A 1 -8.67 -5.09 -1.28
C MET A 1 -9.17 -5.91 -0.09
N LEU A 2 -10.46 -5.86 0.26
CA LEU A 2 -11.01 -6.47 1.49
C LEU A 2 -10.68 -7.97 1.66
N ARG A 3 -10.71 -8.75 0.57
CA ARG A 3 -10.29 -10.17 0.59
C ARG A 3 -8.85 -10.37 1.06
N PHE A 4 -7.94 -9.46 0.67
CA PHE A 4 -6.53 -9.56 1.01
C PHE A 4 -6.27 -9.11 2.45
N LEU A 5 -6.98 -8.09 2.91
CA LEU A 5 -6.95 -7.63 4.31
C LEU A 5 -7.40 -8.74 5.27
N LYS A 6 -8.51 -9.43 4.95
CA LYS A 6 -8.95 -10.62 5.69
C LYS A 6 -7.88 -11.71 5.74
N ALA A 7 -7.24 -12.00 4.60
CA ALA A 7 -6.15 -12.99 4.54
C ALA A 7 -4.88 -12.54 5.29
N ALA A 8 -4.66 -11.24 5.41
CA ALA A 8 -3.54 -10.66 6.16
C ALA A 8 -3.76 -10.64 7.68
N GLN A 9 -4.97 -10.96 8.16
CA GLN A 9 -5.40 -10.74 9.54
C GLN A 9 -5.07 -9.31 9.98
N SER A 10 -5.54 -8.33 9.20
CA SER A 10 -5.13 -6.94 9.33
C SER A 10 -5.69 -6.25 10.56
N GLU A 11 -4.80 -5.54 11.25
CA GLU A 11 -5.18 -4.50 12.22
C GLU A 11 -5.63 -3.22 11.49
N PRO A 12 -6.48 -2.37 12.09
CA PRO A 12 -7.03 -1.16 11.45
C PRO A 12 -5.96 -0.25 10.83
N LYS A 13 -4.80 -0.13 11.49
CA LYS A 13 -3.67 0.67 10.99
C LYS A 13 -3.11 0.16 9.65
N LEU A 14 -3.05 -1.16 9.47
CA LEU A 14 -2.63 -1.77 8.21
C LEU A 14 -3.68 -1.51 7.12
N GLU A 15 -4.96 -1.63 7.45
CA GLU A 15 -6.05 -1.35 6.52
C GLU A 15 -6.02 0.09 6.05
N HIS A 16 -5.98 1.05 6.97
CA HIS A 16 -5.91 2.47 6.67
C HIS A 16 -4.71 2.82 5.81
N LEU A 17 -3.52 2.30 6.15
CA LEU A 17 -2.31 2.56 5.35
C LEU A 17 -2.44 2.00 3.94
N ALA A 18 -2.98 0.80 3.80
CA ALA A 18 -3.10 0.16 2.50
C ALA A 18 -4.19 0.83 1.64
N PHE A 19 -5.27 1.34 2.24
CA PHE A 19 -6.26 2.18 1.54
C PHE A 19 -5.70 3.55 1.15
N TYR A 20 -4.93 4.19 2.03
CA TYR A 20 -4.22 5.43 1.74
C TYR A 20 -3.34 5.29 0.49
N LEU A 21 -2.52 4.23 0.44
CA LEU A 21 -1.64 3.96 -0.71
C LEU A 21 -2.43 3.75 -2.01
N ILE A 22 -3.58 3.07 -1.96
CA ILE A 22 -4.45 2.90 -3.12
C ILE A 22 -5.02 4.24 -3.57
N GLU A 23 -5.57 5.04 -2.65
CA GLU A 23 -6.14 6.35 -2.98
C GLU A 23 -5.12 7.30 -3.60
N LEU A 24 -3.87 7.28 -3.13
CA LEU A 24 -2.79 8.03 -3.77
C LEU A 24 -2.57 7.58 -5.22
N CYS A 25 -2.64 6.29 -5.50
CA CYS A 25 -2.40 5.75 -6.84
C CYS A 25 -3.56 5.99 -7.81
N LEU A 26 -4.79 6.19 -7.33
CA LEU A 26 -5.96 6.38 -8.20
C LEU A 26 -5.87 7.63 -9.09
N VAL A 27 -5.08 8.63 -8.68
CA VAL A 27 -4.86 9.86 -9.46
C VAL A 27 -3.58 9.83 -10.30
N GLU A 28 -2.80 8.75 -10.19
CA GLU A 28 -1.55 8.59 -10.91
C GLU A 28 -1.78 7.82 -12.21
N TYR A 29 -1.50 8.46 -13.35
CA TYR A 29 -1.68 7.84 -14.66
C TYR A 29 -0.87 6.54 -14.80
N GLU A 30 0.31 6.49 -14.17
CA GLU A 30 1.15 5.31 -14.13
C GLU A 30 0.45 4.10 -13.49
N ALA A 31 -0.44 4.30 -12.51
CA ALA A 31 -1.18 3.21 -11.89
C ALA A 31 -2.18 2.53 -12.85
N SER A 32 -2.63 3.23 -13.90
CA SER A 32 -3.59 2.69 -14.88
C SER A 32 -3.06 1.50 -15.69
N ARG A 33 -1.74 1.28 -15.72
CA ARG A 33 -1.15 0.12 -16.41
C ARG A 33 -1.30 -1.19 -15.64
N PHE A 34 -1.57 -1.11 -14.34
CA PHE A 34 -1.67 -2.29 -13.47
C PHE A 34 -3.12 -2.72 -13.28
N LYS A 35 -3.34 -4.03 -13.17
CA LYS A 35 -4.66 -4.57 -12.83
C LYS A 35 -5.04 -4.11 -11.41
N PRO A 36 -6.32 -3.77 -11.15
CA PRO A 36 -6.76 -3.36 -9.81
C PRO A 36 -6.43 -4.37 -8.70
N SER A 37 -6.46 -5.67 -9.02
CA SER A 37 -6.05 -6.75 -8.10
C SER A 37 -4.57 -6.69 -7.74
N LEU A 38 -3.71 -6.41 -8.72
CA LEU A 38 -2.27 -6.28 -8.52
C LEU A 38 -1.94 -5.02 -7.73
N LEU A 39 -2.60 -3.90 -8.04
CA LEU A 39 -2.47 -2.64 -7.29
C LEU A 39 -2.84 -2.83 -5.82
N CYS A 40 -3.94 -3.54 -5.53
CA CYS A 40 -4.33 -3.87 -4.16
C CYS A 40 -3.29 -4.76 -3.45
N ALA A 41 -2.75 -5.77 -4.14
CA ALA A 41 -1.74 -6.68 -3.57
C ALA A 41 -0.44 -5.92 -3.26
N ALA A 42 -0.01 -5.06 -4.18
CA ALA A 42 1.16 -4.21 -4.03
C ALA A 42 1.01 -3.20 -2.89
N ALA A 43 -0.13 -2.52 -2.80
CA ALA A 43 -0.40 -1.58 -1.70
C ALA A 43 -0.35 -2.29 -0.34
N LEU A 44 -0.93 -3.48 -0.24
CA LEU A 44 -0.87 -4.28 0.98
C LEU A 44 0.57 -4.71 1.32
N TYR A 45 1.34 -5.14 0.32
CA TYR A 45 2.74 -5.50 0.52
C TYR A 45 3.57 -4.31 1.02
N VAL A 46 3.46 -3.14 0.37
CA VAL A 46 4.13 -1.91 0.80
C VAL A 46 3.71 -1.51 2.21
N ALA A 47 2.42 -1.57 2.52
CA ALA A 47 1.92 -1.24 3.86
C ALA A 47 2.48 -2.19 4.94
N ARG A 48 2.54 -3.50 4.66
CA ARG A 48 3.13 -4.49 5.57
C ARG A 48 4.62 -4.25 5.79
N CYS A 49 5.37 -3.97 4.72
CA CYS A 49 6.78 -3.60 4.82
C CYS A 49 6.97 -2.30 5.62
N THR A 50 6.13 -1.29 5.38
CA THR A 50 6.22 0.03 6.04
C THR A 50 5.95 -0.07 7.54
N LEU A 51 5.02 -0.94 7.94
CA LEU A 51 4.71 -1.23 9.34
C LEU A 51 5.66 -2.27 9.96
N GLN A 52 6.70 -2.70 9.24
CA GLN A 52 7.67 -3.71 9.70
C GLN A 52 7.03 -5.02 10.16
N ILE A 53 5.92 -5.42 9.51
CA ILE A 53 5.26 -6.69 9.83
C ILE A 53 6.14 -7.84 9.30
N THR A 54 6.56 -8.72 10.22
CA THR A 54 7.33 -9.93 9.90
C THR A 54 6.59 -10.79 8.88
N ALA A 55 7.33 -11.29 7.88
CA ALA A 55 6.78 -11.90 6.67
C ALA A 55 5.81 -10.94 5.93
N ALA A 56 6.39 -9.96 5.23
CA ALA A 56 5.64 -8.97 4.47
C ALA A 56 4.70 -9.60 3.42
N TRP A 57 5.06 -10.75 2.86
CA TRP A 57 4.19 -11.54 1.99
C TRP A 57 4.11 -12.99 2.48
N THR A 58 2.93 -13.43 2.88
CA THR A 58 2.72 -14.77 3.46
C THR A 58 2.21 -15.76 2.40
N PRO A 59 2.38 -17.08 2.60
CA PRO A 59 1.81 -18.08 1.70
C PRO A 59 0.28 -17.96 1.55
N LEU A 60 -0.41 -17.57 2.62
CA LEU A 60 -1.85 -17.32 2.60
C LEU A 60 -2.19 -16.13 1.68
N LEU A 61 -1.41 -15.05 1.74
CA LEU A 61 -1.56 -13.92 0.83
C LEU A 61 -1.28 -14.30 -0.61
N CYS A 62 -0.21 -15.05 -0.89
CA CYS A 62 0.06 -15.57 -2.23
C CYS A 62 -1.13 -16.40 -2.75
N LYS A 63 -1.71 -17.29 -1.93
CA LYS A 63 -2.89 -18.09 -2.30
C LYS A 63 -4.14 -17.24 -2.61
N HIS A 64 -4.43 -16.22 -1.80
CA HIS A 64 -5.63 -15.39 -1.97
C HIS A 64 -5.49 -14.28 -3.02
N ALA A 65 -4.28 -13.74 -3.18
CA ALA A 65 -3.95 -12.72 -4.18
C ALA A 65 -3.62 -13.33 -5.54
N ARG A 66 -3.12 -14.58 -5.57
CA ARG A 66 -2.59 -15.27 -6.75
C ARG A 66 -1.42 -14.50 -7.40
N TYR A 67 -0.61 -13.87 -6.56
CA TYR A 67 0.58 -13.14 -6.96
C TYR A 67 1.73 -13.44 -6.03
N ASP A 68 2.90 -13.65 -6.62
CA ASP A 68 4.19 -13.71 -5.92
C ASP A 68 4.83 -12.32 -5.81
N VAL A 69 5.78 -12.18 -4.87
CA VAL A 69 6.49 -10.91 -4.64
C VAL A 69 7.14 -10.39 -5.93
N SER A 70 7.69 -11.28 -6.76
CA SER A 70 8.29 -10.93 -8.06
C SER A 70 7.29 -10.26 -9.02
N GLN A 71 6.03 -10.70 -9.01
CA GLN A 71 4.98 -10.13 -9.86
C GLN A 71 4.42 -8.81 -9.31
N ILE A 72 4.57 -8.59 -8.00
CA ILE A 72 4.07 -7.42 -7.28
C ILE A 72 5.09 -6.27 -7.29
N ARG A 73 6.38 -6.60 -7.42
CA ARG A 73 7.52 -5.69 -7.21
C ARG A 73 7.40 -4.39 -7.99
N ASP A 74 7.20 -4.46 -9.31
CA ASP A 74 7.13 -3.25 -10.16
C ASP A 74 6.00 -2.30 -9.72
N CYS A 75 4.85 -2.87 -9.39
CA CYS A 75 3.71 -2.08 -8.89
C CYS A 75 3.99 -1.52 -7.49
N ALA A 76 4.67 -2.27 -6.63
CA ALA A 76 5.03 -1.83 -5.27
C ALA A 76 6.08 -0.69 -5.30
N GLU A 77 7.03 -0.73 -6.22
CA GLU A 77 8.02 0.34 -6.39
C GLU A 77 7.37 1.65 -6.83
N MET A 78 6.42 1.56 -7.77
CA MET A 78 5.60 2.71 -8.17
C MET A 78 4.83 3.28 -6.98
N ILE A 79 4.13 2.45 -6.20
CA ILE A 79 3.40 2.88 -5.01
C ILE A 79 4.33 3.58 -4.01
N LEU A 80 5.52 3.03 -3.77
CA LEU A 80 6.49 3.62 -2.85
C LEU A 80 6.97 4.99 -3.33
N LYS A 81 7.20 5.16 -4.63
CA LYS A 81 7.55 6.45 -5.25
C LYS A 81 6.44 7.47 -5.03
N VAL A 82 5.19 7.10 -5.27
CA VAL A 82 4.01 7.97 -5.06
C VAL A 82 3.88 8.34 -3.58
N GLN A 83 4.05 7.39 -2.67
CA GLN A 83 3.98 7.63 -1.22
C GLN A 83 5.02 8.68 -0.76
N LYS A 84 6.24 8.63 -1.30
CA LYS A 84 7.32 9.59 -0.96
C LYS A 84 7.00 11.03 -1.35
N VAL A 85 6.24 11.24 -2.43
CA VAL A 85 5.87 12.58 -2.91
C VAL A 85 4.48 13.03 -2.43
N ALA A 86 3.73 12.17 -1.75
CA ALA A 86 2.34 12.42 -1.34
C ALA A 86 2.10 13.71 -0.54
N ARG A 87 3.11 14.19 0.20
CA ARG A 87 3.04 15.44 0.97
C ARG A 87 3.03 16.69 0.08
N VAL A 88 3.45 16.57 -1.19
CA VAL A 88 3.68 17.70 -2.10
C VAL A 88 2.75 17.59 -3.31
N GLY A 89 1.98 18.65 -3.60
CA GLY A 89 1.20 18.75 -4.85
C GLY A 89 -0.25 18.23 -4.79
N ARG A 90 -0.69 17.57 -5.88
CA ARG A 90 -2.09 17.14 -6.13
C ARG A 90 -2.65 16.13 -5.12
N LEU A 91 -1.79 15.54 -4.31
CA LEU A 91 -2.11 14.48 -3.33
C LEU A 91 -2.42 15.03 -1.93
N LYS A 92 -2.39 16.35 -1.74
CA LYS A 92 -2.56 17.02 -0.44
C LYS A 92 -3.88 16.68 0.26
N VAL A 93 -5.00 16.62 -0.47
CA VAL A 93 -6.32 16.31 0.13
C VAL A 93 -6.35 14.90 0.71
N THR A 94 -5.85 13.91 -0.04
CA THR A 94 -5.74 12.53 0.44
C THR A 94 -4.77 12.43 1.61
N TYR A 95 -3.64 13.13 1.54
CA TYR A 95 -2.68 13.21 2.65
C TYR A 95 -3.35 13.74 3.93
N GLU A 96 -4.04 14.87 3.87
CA GLU A 96 -4.73 15.49 5.01
C GLU A 96 -5.84 14.60 5.58
N LYS A 97 -6.61 13.93 4.72
CA LYS A 97 -7.62 12.94 5.14
C LYS A 97 -6.98 11.87 6.03
N TYR A 98 -5.89 11.25 5.58
CA TYR A 98 -5.24 10.15 6.29
C TYR A 98 -4.25 10.59 7.38
N MET A 99 -4.10 11.90 7.62
CA MET A 99 -3.45 12.43 8.84
C MET A 99 -4.37 12.40 10.05
N ARG A 100 -5.69 12.28 9.84
CA ARG A 100 -6.65 12.32 10.94
C ARG A 100 -6.51 11.09 11.87
N PRO A 101 -6.73 11.25 13.20
CA PRO A 101 -6.59 10.16 14.16
C PRO A 101 -7.54 8.98 13.92
N ASP A 102 -8.74 9.23 13.40
CA ASP A 102 -9.73 8.20 13.07
C ASP A 102 -9.26 7.28 11.92
N LEU A 103 -8.34 7.76 11.08
CA LEU A 103 -7.65 6.97 10.06
C LEU A 103 -6.22 6.57 10.48
N SER A 104 -6.00 6.47 11.80
CA SER A 104 -4.73 6.07 12.42
C SER A 104 -3.51 6.93 12.07
N GLY A 105 -3.71 8.14 11.52
CA GLY A 105 -2.63 9.06 11.15
C GLY A 105 -1.60 8.45 10.19
N VAL A 106 -2.00 7.50 9.34
CA VAL A 106 -1.09 6.69 8.52
C VAL A 106 -0.31 7.50 7.50
N ALA A 107 -0.80 8.67 7.09
CA ALA A 107 -0.07 9.58 6.21
C ALA A 107 1.19 10.18 6.84
N ALA A 108 1.29 10.21 8.18
CA ALA A 108 2.48 10.67 8.89
C ALA A 108 3.60 9.62 8.94
N ILE A 109 3.31 8.36 8.60
CA ILE A 109 4.28 7.28 8.66
C ILE A 109 5.35 7.52 7.61
N LYS A 110 6.62 7.49 8.04
CA LYS A 110 7.76 7.64 7.14
C LYS A 110 7.72 6.52 6.07
N PRO A 111 7.71 6.85 4.77
CA PRO A 111 7.81 5.85 3.72
C PRO A 111 9.13 5.08 3.80
N LEU A 112 9.15 3.85 3.27
CA LEU A 112 10.37 3.07 3.19
C LEU A 112 11.41 3.74 2.27
N GLU A 113 12.69 3.62 2.60
CA GLU A 113 13.76 4.08 1.71
C GLU A 113 13.83 3.20 0.46
N ARG A 114 13.74 1.88 0.64
CA ARG A 114 13.70 0.86 -0.42
C ARG A 114 12.84 -0.32 0.01
N LEU A 115 12.27 -1.04 -0.97
CA LEU A 115 11.61 -2.31 -0.69
C LEU A 115 12.64 -3.39 -0.29
N PRO A 116 12.26 -4.35 0.57
CA PRO A 116 13.13 -5.48 0.87
C PRO A 116 13.39 -6.32 -0.40
N LEU A 117 14.56 -6.97 -0.44
CA LEU A 117 14.98 -7.87 -1.52
C LEU A 117 14.07 -9.10 -1.57
#